data_AF-A0A800D9K9-F1
#
_entry.id   AF-A0A800D9K9-F1
#
_cell.length_a   1.000
_cell.length_b   1.000
_cell.length_c   1.000
_cell.angle_alpha   90.00
_cell.angle_beta   90.00
_cell.angle_gamma   90.00
#
_symmetry.space_group_name_H-M   'P 1'
#
loop_
_entity.id
_entity.type
_entity.pdbx_description
1 polymer ?
#
loop_
_entity_poly.entity_id
_entity_poly.type
_entity_poly.pdbx_seq_one_letter_code
_entity_poly.pdbx_strand_id
1 'polypeptide(L)'
;MNITYENLNFVPWGGAGEDNDFYKIWVKPGLLYTCETLDLAPGVDTNMIVYDANRNPIGGNDDVELGDYRSRFSYFSNYEGYLYILVGHGGRLPLAEVENSSYSLRCSMTVPGQATVTPTPRPTRTPRPPRTPTPPTSPVATPTLPPEAALEVRLLSTPTPPPPVGTPAPHFVPVDVWVYYDADNDHGPDPGEGVSGIPVLAYDTTTGSEVARCFTEMSGHCQFTVAVHGQVRISIPYLSIDYVIGEEGATLYVRIPPGPLP
;
A
#
# COMPACT_ATOMS: atom_id res chain seq x y z
N MET A 1 -4.80 10.67 -11.81
CA MET A 1 -5.91 9.81 -12.27
C MET A 1 -6.86 9.59 -11.10
N ASN A 2 -8.16 9.61 -11.34
CA ASN A 2 -9.19 9.25 -10.35
C ASN A 2 -10.39 8.68 -11.13
N ILE A 3 -10.48 7.36 -11.22
CA ILE A 3 -11.52 6.66 -12.00
C ILE A 3 -12.34 5.81 -11.04
N THR A 4 -13.64 5.76 -11.27
CA THR A 4 -14.58 4.94 -10.51
C THR A 4 -15.48 4.19 -11.48
N TYR A 5 -15.62 2.90 -11.26
CA TYR A 5 -16.57 2.01 -11.90
C TYR A 5 -17.64 1.68 -10.86
N GLU A 6 -18.89 1.94 -11.20
CA GLU A 6 -20.04 1.79 -10.29
C GLU A 6 -20.97 0.70 -10.81
N ASN A 7 -21.79 0.13 -9.91
CA ASN A 7 -22.81 -0.87 -10.22
C ASN A 7 -22.22 -2.15 -10.86
N LEU A 8 -21.09 -2.61 -10.33
CA LEU A 8 -20.46 -3.88 -10.68
C LEU A 8 -21.10 -5.02 -9.86
N ASN A 9 -20.94 -6.27 -10.31
CA ASN A 9 -21.35 -7.47 -9.59
C ASN A 9 -20.56 -8.68 -10.11
N PHE A 10 -20.58 -9.80 -9.38
CA PHE A 10 -19.92 -11.04 -9.76
C PHE A 10 -20.81 -11.98 -10.61
N VAL A 11 -21.69 -11.39 -11.44
CA VAL A 11 -22.57 -12.14 -12.34
C VAL A 11 -22.09 -11.98 -13.79
N PRO A 12 -21.63 -13.05 -14.45
CA PRO A 12 -21.22 -12.99 -15.84
C PRO A 12 -22.42 -12.75 -16.76
N TRP A 13 -22.18 -12.06 -17.87
CA TRP A 13 -23.23 -11.81 -18.87
C TRP A 13 -23.76 -13.13 -19.46
N GLY A 14 -25.07 -13.38 -19.30
CA GLY A 14 -25.75 -14.62 -19.72
C GLY A 14 -25.69 -15.77 -18.70
N GLY A 15 -25.38 -15.47 -17.44
CA GLY A 15 -24.77 -16.38 -16.46
C GLY A 15 -25.60 -17.52 -15.87
N ALA A 16 -24.84 -18.51 -15.39
CA ALA A 16 -25.27 -19.68 -14.61
C ALA A 16 -24.39 -19.91 -13.34
N GLY A 17 -23.58 -18.91 -12.92
CA GLY A 17 -22.66 -19.02 -11.77
C GLY A 17 -21.93 -17.71 -11.45
N GLU A 18 -21.03 -17.73 -10.47
CA GLU A 18 -20.17 -16.61 -10.05
C GLU A 18 -18.99 -16.37 -11.02
N ASP A 19 -18.53 -15.13 -11.15
CA ASP A 19 -17.31 -14.79 -11.86
C ASP A 19 -16.31 -13.94 -11.03
N ASN A 20 -15.16 -13.67 -11.65
CA ASN A 20 -14.19 -12.71 -11.16
C ASN A 20 -14.08 -11.58 -12.19
N ASP A 21 -14.02 -10.35 -11.69
CA ASP A 21 -13.91 -9.18 -12.54
C ASP A 21 -12.45 -8.79 -12.78
N PHE A 22 -12.12 -8.51 -14.04
CA PHE A 22 -10.78 -8.13 -14.45
C PHE A 22 -10.73 -6.71 -15.01
N TYR A 23 -9.86 -5.89 -14.44
CA TYR A 23 -9.62 -4.51 -14.84
C TYR A 23 -8.17 -4.30 -15.25
N LYS A 24 -7.92 -3.21 -15.97
CA LYS A 24 -6.57 -2.73 -16.23
C LYS A 24 -6.52 -1.21 -16.22
N ILE A 25 -5.43 -0.68 -15.67
CA ILE A 25 -5.15 0.76 -15.67
C ILE A 25 -3.77 1.02 -16.26
N TRP A 26 -3.57 2.19 -16.87
CA TRP A 26 -2.26 2.60 -17.37
C TRP A 26 -1.47 3.31 -16.27
N VAL A 27 -0.31 2.76 -15.92
CA VAL A 27 0.58 3.29 -14.88
C VAL A 27 1.82 3.94 -15.48
N LYS A 28 2.42 4.88 -14.75
CA LYS A 28 3.71 5.52 -15.07
C LYS A 28 4.64 5.45 -13.86
N PRO A 29 5.97 5.41 -14.08
CA PRO A 29 6.92 5.29 -12.98
C PRO A 29 6.89 6.53 -12.08
N GLY A 30 7.16 6.33 -10.79
CA GLY A 30 7.26 7.41 -9.81
C GLY A 30 5.93 7.87 -9.22
N LEU A 31 4.85 7.11 -9.42
CA LEU A 31 3.50 7.46 -8.97
C LEU A 31 2.93 6.36 -8.08
N LEU A 32 2.19 6.76 -7.05
CA LEU A 32 1.45 5.84 -6.18
C LEU A 32 0.03 5.69 -6.70
N TYR A 33 -0.35 4.46 -7.05
CA TYR A 33 -1.69 4.08 -7.45
C TYR A 33 -2.38 3.36 -6.31
N THR A 34 -3.60 3.76 -5.95
CA THR A 34 -4.40 3.09 -4.94
C THR A 34 -5.71 2.66 -5.56
N CYS A 35 -5.98 1.36 -5.57
CA CYS A 35 -7.26 0.78 -5.97
C CYS A 35 -7.99 0.25 -4.73
N GLU A 36 -9.29 0.47 -4.66
CA GLU A 36 -10.14 0.04 -3.56
C GLU A 36 -11.54 -0.31 -4.04
N THR A 37 -12.17 -1.30 -3.39
CA THR A 37 -13.60 -1.57 -3.56
C THR A 37 -14.41 -0.67 -2.62
N LEU A 38 -15.61 -0.30 -3.05
CA LEU A 38 -16.52 0.62 -2.37
C LEU A 38 -17.96 0.13 -2.54
N ASP A 39 -18.86 0.68 -1.73
CA ASP A 39 -20.32 0.47 -1.87
C ASP A 39 -20.73 -1.02 -1.92
N LEU A 40 -20.08 -1.85 -1.09
CA LEU A 40 -20.35 -3.28 -1.03
C LEU A 40 -21.79 -3.53 -0.57
N ALA A 41 -22.49 -4.39 -1.30
CA ALA A 41 -23.77 -4.91 -0.85
C ALA A 41 -23.60 -5.71 0.46
N PRO A 42 -24.68 -5.85 1.26
CA PRO A 42 -24.63 -6.63 2.50
C PRO A 42 -24.11 -8.05 2.27
N GLY A 43 -23.13 -8.47 3.07
CA GLY A 43 -22.54 -9.81 3.00
C GLY A 43 -21.50 -10.00 1.90
N VAL A 44 -21.27 -8.99 1.05
CA VAL A 44 -20.16 -9.02 0.10
C VAL A 44 -18.86 -8.77 0.85
N ASP A 45 -17.91 -9.66 0.62
CA ASP A 45 -16.54 -9.59 1.12
C ASP A 45 -15.64 -9.68 -0.11
N THR A 46 -14.86 -8.64 -0.38
CA THR A 46 -14.09 -8.57 -1.65
C THR A 46 -12.67 -9.09 -1.45
N ASN A 47 -12.10 -9.73 -2.46
CA ASN A 47 -10.67 -10.04 -2.52
C ASN A 47 -10.06 -9.45 -3.79
N MET A 48 -9.06 -8.59 -3.62
CA MET A 48 -8.34 -7.95 -4.73
C MET A 48 -6.95 -8.53 -4.91
N ILE A 49 -6.60 -8.89 -6.14
CA ILE A 49 -5.24 -9.27 -6.54
C ILE A 49 -4.78 -8.36 -7.67
N VAL A 50 -3.57 -7.83 -7.55
CA VAL A 50 -2.96 -6.93 -8.52
C VAL A 50 -1.78 -7.60 -9.19
N TYR A 51 -1.68 -7.44 -10.51
CA TYR A 51 -0.62 -8.00 -11.34
C TYR A 51 0.12 -6.91 -12.12
N ASP A 52 1.42 -7.12 -12.31
CA ASP A 52 2.27 -6.26 -13.14
C ASP A 52 1.96 -6.40 -14.66
N ALA A 53 2.70 -5.66 -15.49
CA ALA A 53 2.55 -5.70 -16.95
C ALA A 53 2.76 -7.09 -17.56
N ASN A 54 3.53 -7.96 -16.91
CA ASN A 54 3.81 -9.33 -17.33
C ASN A 54 2.81 -10.34 -16.75
N ARG A 55 1.79 -9.87 -16.02
CA ARG A 55 0.78 -10.67 -15.31
C ARG A 55 1.36 -11.47 -14.15
N ASN A 56 2.48 -11.04 -13.57
CA ASN A 56 2.94 -11.60 -12.30
C ASN A 56 2.17 -10.94 -11.15
N PRO A 57 1.70 -11.70 -10.15
CA PRO A 57 1.03 -11.12 -8.99
C PRO A 57 2.03 -10.30 -8.17
N ILE A 58 1.70 -9.05 -7.90
CA ILE A 58 2.52 -8.12 -7.11
C ILE A 58 1.98 -7.91 -5.70
N GLY A 59 0.72 -8.27 -5.45
CA GLY A 59 0.11 -8.19 -4.13
C GLY A 59 -1.40 -8.15 -4.22
N GLY A 60 -2.04 -8.02 -3.07
CA GLY A 60 -3.49 -8.03 -2.97
C GLY A 60 -3.93 -7.74 -1.54
N ASN A 61 -5.23 -7.63 -1.36
CA ASN A 61 -5.86 -7.38 -0.06
C ASN A 61 -7.33 -7.78 -0.15
N ASP A 62 -7.86 -8.47 0.85
CA ASP A 62 -9.27 -8.80 1.00
C ASP A 62 -9.98 -7.78 1.90
N ASP A 63 -9.47 -7.55 3.11
CA ASP A 63 -10.07 -6.60 4.08
C ASP A 63 -9.18 -5.36 4.31
N VAL A 64 -9.74 -4.15 4.30
CA VAL A 64 -8.98 -2.91 4.63
C VAL A 64 -8.55 -2.94 6.10
N GLU A 65 -9.46 -3.41 6.95
CA GLU A 65 -9.25 -3.64 8.38
C GLU A 65 -10.32 -4.62 8.87
N LEU A 66 -10.16 -5.12 10.10
CA LEU A 66 -11.10 -6.08 10.67
C LEU A 66 -12.54 -5.52 10.70
N GLY A 67 -13.44 -6.12 9.92
CA GLY A 67 -14.84 -5.70 9.80
C GLY A 67 -15.11 -4.67 8.70
N ASP A 68 -14.07 -4.22 7.98
CA ASP A 68 -14.18 -3.46 6.75
C ASP A 68 -13.78 -4.34 5.56
N TYR A 69 -14.78 -5.03 5.01
CA TYR A 69 -14.61 -6.04 3.94
C TYR A 69 -14.25 -5.47 2.56
N ARG A 70 -13.94 -4.18 2.50
CA ARG A 70 -13.42 -3.54 1.30
C ARG A 70 -12.01 -4.01 1.08
N SER A 71 -11.68 -4.37 -0.15
CA SER A 71 -10.30 -4.55 -0.56
C SER A 71 -9.65 -3.21 -0.87
N ARG A 72 -8.41 -3.00 -0.43
CA ARG A 72 -7.61 -1.82 -0.82
C ARG A 72 -6.15 -2.16 -1.01
N PHE A 73 -5.60 -1.84 -2.17
CA PHE A 73 -4.20 -2.05 -2.48
C PHE A 73 -3.55 -0.78 -3.01
N SER A 74 -2.33 -0.48 -2.54
CA SER A 74 -1.54 0.64 -3.03
C SER A 74 -0.22 0.17 -3.63
N TYR A 75 0.06 0.61 -4.85
CA TYR A 75 1.23 0.24 -5.62
C TYR A 75 2.02 1.46 -6.06
N PHE A 76 3.30 1.50 -5.70
CA PHE A 76 4.23 2.49 -6.22
C PHE A 76 4.84 1.98 -7.52
N SER A 77 4.43 2.58 -8.65
CA SER A 77 4.86 2.09 -9.96
C SER A 77 6.32 2.45 -10.26
N ASN A 78 7.09 1.47 -10.71
CA ASN A 78 8.45 1.64 -11.22
C ASN A 78 8.55 1.49 -12.75
N TYR A 79 7.41 1.28 -13.43
CA TYR A 79 7.35 1.10 -14.89
C TYR A 79 6.20 1.90 -15.52
N GLU A 80 6.23 1.99 -16.85
CA GLU A 80 5.10 2.46 -17.65
C GLU A 80 4.46 1.29 -18.40
N GLY A 81 3.14 1.15 -18.30
CA GLY A 81 2.39 0.05 -18.92
C GLY A 81 1.07 -0.23 -18.25
N TYR A 82 0.49 -1.40 -18.51
CA TYR A 82 -0.72 -1.85 -17.83
C TYR A 82 -0.41 -2.43 -16.45
N LEU A 83 -1.25 -2.09 -15.48
CA LEU A 83 -1.42 -2.78 -14.21
C LEU A 83 -2.78 -3.48 -14.27
N TYR A 84 -2.84 -4.76 -13.93
CA TYR A 84 -4.08 -5.53 -13.97
C TYR A 84 -4.61 -5.73 -12.55
N ILE A 85 -5.93 -5.60 -12.38
CA ILE A 85 -6.61 -5.80 -11.10
C ILE A 85 -7.65 -6.89 -11.30
N LEU A 86 -7.62 -7.90 -10.43
CA LEU A 86 -8.66 -8.91 -10.27
C LEU A 86 -9.44 -8.57 -9.00
N VAL A 87 -10.77 -8.59 -9.08
CA VAL A 87 -11.66 -8.50 -7.91
C VAL A 87 -12.58 -9.73 -7.90
N GLY A 88 -12.66 -10.40 -6.75
CA GLY A 88 -13.59 -11.52 -6.49
C GLY A 88 -14.23 -11.40 -5.09
N HIS A 89 -15.01 -12.39 -4.67
CA HIS A 89 -15.79 -12.34 -3.40
C HIS A 89 -15.21 -13.11 -2.19
N GLY A 90 -13.95 -13.53 -2.25
CA GLY A 90 -13.29 -14.19 -1.11
C GLY A 90 -13.86 -15.55 -0.68
N GLY A 91 -14.85 -16.11 -1.40
CA GLY A 91 -15.44 -17.42 -1.14
C GLY A 91 -16.51 -17.43 -0.03
N ARG A 92 -16.96 -16.25 0.42
CA ARG A 92 -17.97 -16.12 1.49
C ARG A 92 -19.37 -15.83 0.98
N LEU A 93 -19.52 -15.54 -0.30
CA LEU A 93 -20.82 -15.27 -0.90
C LEU A 93 -21.44 -16.59 -1.38
N PRO A 94 -22.59 -17.03 -0.84
CA PRO A 94 -23.30 -18.20 -1.35
C PRO A 94 -23.72 -17.96 -2.81
N LEU A 95 -23.66 -19.00 -3.65
CA LEU A 95 -24.07 -18.90 -5.06
C LEU A 95 -25.50 -18.35 -5.25
N ALA A 96 -26.40 -18.62 -4.32
CA ALA A 96 -27.77 -18.11 -4.34
C ALA A 96 -27.86 -16.58 -4.11
N GLU A 97 -26.81 -15.96 -3.59
CA GLU A 97 -26.74 -14.54 -3.23
C GLU A 97 -25.88 -13.73 -4.21
N VAL A 98 -25.24 -14.38 -5.20
CA VAL A 98 -24.37 -13.75 -6.20
C VAL A 98 -25.08 -12.65 -7.00
N GLU A 99 -26.39 -12.76 -7.22
CA GLU A 99 -27.17 -11.69 -7.88
C GLU A 99 -27.21 -10.38 -7.07
N ASN A 100 -26.96 -10.44 -5.76
CA ASN A 100 -26.92 -9.30 -4.85
C ASN A 100 -25.48 -8.86 -4.51
N SER A 101 -24.50 -9.23 -5.35
CA SER A 101 -23.07 -9.00 -5.10
C SER A 101 -22.55 -7.61 -5.49
N SER A 102 -23.39 -6.56 -5.38
CA SER A 102 -23.02 -5.28 -5.98
C SER A 102 -21.83 -4.63 -5.28
N TYR A 103 -20.95 -4.00 -6.06
CA TYR A 103 -19.83 -3.21 -5.55
C TYR A 103 -19.41 -2.12 -6.56
N SER A 104 -18.51 -1.24 -6.13
CA SER A 104 -17.83 -0.23 -6.93
C SER A 104 -16.32 -0.43 -6.86
N LEU A 105 -15.57 -0.11 -7.92
CA LEU A 105 -14.11 -0.09 -7.93
C LEU A 105 -13.60 1.32 -8.20
N ARG A 106 -12.76 1.84 -7.30
CA ARG A 106 -12.08 3.13 -7.49
C ARG A 106 -10.59 2.93 -7.58
N CYS A 107 -9.96 3.53 -8.58
CA CYS A 107 -8.50 3.64 -8.68
C CYS A 107 -8.07 5.11 -8.79
N SER A 108 -7.22 5.52 -7.86
CA SER A 108 -6.67 6.87 -7.75
C SER A 108 -5.15 6.86 -7.89
N MET A 109 -4.59 8.00 -8.27
CA MET A 109 -3.14 8.20 -8.40
C MET A 109 -2.73 9.46 -7.68
N THR A 110 -1.65 9.35 -6.93
CA THR A 110 -1.02 10.45 -6.21
C THR A 110 0.47 10.53 -6.56
N VAL A 111 1.01 11.74 -6.51
CA VAL A 111 2.45 11.98 -6.63
C VAL A 111 3.01 11.95 -5.21
N PRO A 112 3.93 11.04 -4.86
CA PRO A 112 4.53 11.02 -3.53
C PRO A 112 5.21 12.35 -3.22
N GLY A 113 4.98 12.88 -2.02
CA GLY A 113 5.54 14.17 -1.59
C GLY A 113 4.77 15.40 -2.06
N GLN A 114 3.68 15.25 -2.82
CA GLN A 114 2.79 16.37 -3.11
C GLN A 114 1.79 16.54 -1.96
N ALA A 115 1.84 17.69 -1.29
CA ALA A 115 0.87 18.03 -0.24
C ALA A 115 -0.55 18.03 -0.82
N THR A 116 -1.46 17.28 -0.19
CA THR A 116 -2.90 17.40 -0.44
C THR A 116 -3.30 18.83 -0.11
N VAL A 117 -3.78 19.59 -1.10
CA VAL A 117 -4.33 20.92 -0.86
C VAL A 117 -5.59 20.77 -0.01
N THR A 118 -5.46 20.88 1.31
CA THR A 118 -6.60 21.12 2.19
C THR A 118 -7.20 22.46 1.78
N PRO A 119 -8.48 22.53 1.37
CA PRO A 119 -9.09 23.81 1.01
C PRO A 119 -9.05 24.73 2.24
N THR A 120 -8.26 25.81 2.14
CA THR A 120 -8.23 26.87 3.15
C THR A 120 -9.65 27.44 3.27
N PRO A 121 -10.27 27.47 4.47
CA PRO A 121 -11.58 28.07 4.63
C PRO A 121 -11.53 29.52 4.16
N ARG A 122 -12.47 29.87 3.28
CA ARG A 122 -12.61 31.21 2.70
C ARG A 122 -12.70 32.24 3.83
N PRO A 123 -11.84 33.27 3.88
CA PRO A 123 -11.92 34.28 4.93
C PRO A 123 -13.25 35.04 4.84
N THR A 124 -14.02 35.01 5.92
CA THR A 124 -15.22 35.82 6.10
C THR A 124 -14.83 37.30 6.08
N ARG A 125 -15.42 38.08 5.16
CA ARG A 125 -15.16 39.53 5.04
C ARG A 125 -15.55 40.23 6.35
N THR A 126 -14.57 40.79 7.05
CA THR A 126 -14.78 41.69 8.18
C THR A 126 -15.30 43.06 7.67
N PRO A 127 -16.32 43.67 8.29
CA PRO A 127 -16.81 44.99 7.88
C PRO A 127 -15.77 46.08 8.14
N ARG A 128 -15.65 47.01 7.19
CA ARG A 128 -14.72 48.15 7.23
C ARG A 128 -15.27 49.26 8.14
N PRO A 129 -14.48 49.85 9.06
CA PRO A 129 -14.96 50.96 9.89
C PRO A 129 -15.04 52.28 9.09
N PRO A 130 -15.89 53.24 9.51
CA PRO A 130 -16.10 54.50 8.81
C PRO A 130 -14.89 55.44 8.97
N ARG A 131 -14.59 56.23 7.93
CA ARG A 131 -13.54 57.25 7.95
C ARG A 131 -14.00 58.48 8.76
N THR A 132 -13.15 58.98 9.64
CA THR A 132 -13.31 60.28 10.34
C THR A 132 -12.45 61.35 9.65
N PRO A 133 -12.92 62.60 9.50
CA PRO A 133 -12.25 63.64 8.71
C PRO A 133 -11.05 64.28 9.43
N THR A 134 -10.12 64.75 8.59
CA THR A 134 -8.82 65.36 8.91
C THR A 134 -8.96 66.86 9.26
N PRO A 135 -8.29 67.37 10.31
CA PRO A 135 -8.06 68.81 10.51
C PRO A 135 -6.70 69.28 9.94
N PRO A 136 -6.53 70.61 9.72
CA PRO A 136 -5.56 71.16 8.79
C PRO A 136 -4.15 71.43 9.37
N THR A 137 -3.24 71.61 8.41
CA THR A 137 -1.80 71.93 8.41
C THR A 137 -1.33 73.06 9.34
N SER A 138 -0.07 72.91 9.81
CA SER A 138 0.82 74.00 10.24
C SER A 138 2.29 73.62 9.94
N PRO A 139 3.24 74.59 9.88
CA PRO A 139 4.19 74.69 8.78
C PRO A 139 5.56 74.03 9.00
N VAL A 140 6.19 73.85 7.84
CA VAL A 140 7.56 73.46 7.51
C VAL A 140 8.61 73.89 8.54
N ALA A 141 9.30 72.90 9.10
CA ALA A 141 10.66 73.05 9.62
C ALA A 141 11.59 72.19 8.77
N THR A 142 12.62 72.81 8.21
CA THR A 142 13.70 72.19 7.43
C THR A 142 14.48 71.20 8.28
N PRO A 143 14.57 69.90 7.93
CA PRO A 143 15.52 69.00 8.55
C PRO A 143 16.87 69.04 7.81
N THR A 144 17.89 69.38 8.57
CA THR A 144 19.32 69.20 8.28
C THR A 144 19.63 67.75 7.87
N LEU A 145 20.39 67.58 6.79
CA LEU A 145 20.83 66.27 6.27
C LEU A 145 21.73 65.54 7.30
N PRO A 146 21.44 64.28 7.69
CA PRO A 146 22.38 63.43 8.41
C PRO A 146 23.48 62.91 7.46
N PRO A 147 24.67 62.55 7.98
CA PRO A 147 25.75 62.03 7.17
C PRO A 147 25.40 60.63 6.66
N GLU A 148 25.87 60.37 5.45
CA GLU A 148 25.77 59.14 4.66
C GLU A 148 26.05 57.89 5.52
N ALA A 149 25.00 57.09 5.76
CA ALA A 149 25.13 55.80 6.43
C ALA A 149 25.85 54.83 5.49
N ALA A 150 27.11 54.54 5.81
CA ALA A 150 27.86 53.48 5.14
C ALA A 150 27.13 52.14 5.32
N LEU A 151 26.84 51.46 4.21
CA LEU A 151 26.29 50.11 4.18
C LEU A 151 27.34 49.13 4.74
N GLU A 152 27.13 48.61 5.95
CA GLU A 152 27.94 47.51 6.48
C GLU A 152 27.27 46.17 6.15
N VAL A 153 27.89 45.38 5.27
CA VAL A 153 27.44 44.03 4.91
C VAL A 153 28.03 43.04 5.93
N ARG A 154 27.20 42.54 6.84
CA ARG A 154 27.60 41.50 7.80
C ARG A 154 27.26 40.12 7.22
N LEU A 155 28.28 39.31 6.97
CA LEU A 155 28.10 37.91 6.56
C LEU A 155 27.52 37.10 7.74
N LEU A 156 26.29 36.61 7.61
CA LEU A 156 25.78 35.57 8.51
C LEU A 156 26.44 34.24 8.11
N SER A 157 27.24 33.66 8.99
CA SER A 157 27.69 32.29 8.84
C SER A 157 26.51 31.35 9.08
N THR A 158 26.06 30.65 8.04
CA THR A 158 25.11 29.55 8.17
C THR A 158 25.74 28.46 9.05
N PRO A 159 25.09 27.98 10.12
CA PRO A 159 25.62 26.89 10.92
C PRO A 159 25.79 25.64 10.03
N THR A 160 26.97 25.01 10.13
CA THR A 160 27.29 23.78 9.43
C THR A 160 26.28 22.69 9.84
N PRO A 161 25.64 21.97 8.89
CA PRO A 161 24.77 20.85 9.22
C PRO A 161 25.52 19.82 10.08
N PRO A 162 24.87 19.18 11.07
CA PRO A 162 25.49 18.08 11.78
C PRO A 162 25.92 16.98 10.79
N PRO A 163 27.03 16.28 11.04
CA PRO A 163 27.45 15.17 10.20
C PRO A 163 26.34 14.12 10.16
N PRO A 164 26.10 13.46 9.00
CA PRO A 164 25.11 12.40 8.91
C PRO A 164 25.47 11.31 9.92
N VAL A 165 24.55 11.01 10.82
CA VAL A 165 24.64 9.82 11.69
C VAL A 165 24.62 8.62 10.75
N GLY A 166 25.65 7.77 10.80
CA GLY A 166 25.75 6.61 9.93
C GLY A 166 24.54 5.70 10.12
N THR A 167 23.78 5.45 9.06
CA THR A 167 22.74 4.41 9.05
C THR A 167 23.40 3.08 9.41
N PRO A 168 22.89 2.31 10.39
CA PRO A 168 23.40 0.98 10.69
C PRO A 168 23.43 0.14 9.42
N ALA A 169 24.51 -0.61 9.18
CA ALA A 169 24.59 -1.48 8.01
C ALA A 169 23.53 -2.60 8.11
N PRO A 170 22.90 -3.00 6.99
CA PRO A 170 21.98 -4.13 7.01
C PRO A 170 22.73 -5.43 7.30
N HIS A 171 22.06 -6.37 7.95
CA HIS A 171 22.54 -7.74 8.17
C HIS A 171 21.76 -8.72 7.29
N PHE A 172 22.34 -9.90 7.04
CA PHE A 172 21.75 -10.91 6.18
C PHE A 172 21.08 -12.01 6.99
N VAL A 173 19.78 -12.23 6.75
CA VAL A 173 18.95 -13.20 7.45
C VAL A 173 18.57 -14.31 6.47
N PRO A 174 19.04 -15.55 6.65
CA PRO A 174 18.61 -16.68 5.83
C PRO A 174 17.20 -17.13 6.24
N VAL A 175 16.34 -17.37 5.26
CA VAL A 175 14.96 -17.79 5.46
C VAL A 175 14.71 -19.05 4.65
N ASP A 176 14.17 -20.05 5.32
CA ASP A 176 13.82 -21.34 4.73
C ASP A 176 12.36 -21.65 5.03
N VAL A 177 11.53 -21.90 4.01
CA VAL A 177 10.08 -22.08 4.18
C VAL A 177 9.60 -23.33 3.45
N TRP A 178 8.82 -24.13 4.16
CA TRP A 178 8.12 -25.31 3.64
C TRP A 178 6.62 -25.13 3.78
N VAL A 179 5.87 -25.34 2.70
CA VAL A 179 4.40 -25.33 2.67
C VAL A 179 3.92 -26.67 2.13
N TYR A 180 3.16 -27.43 2.94
CA TYR A 180 2.78 -28.80 2.61
C TYR A 180 1.41 -29.19 3.18
N TYR A 181 0.72 -30.09 2.49
CA TYR A 181 -0.47 -30.78 3.00
C TYR A 181 -0.04 -31.99 3.81
N ASP A 182 -0.29 -32.01 5.11
CA ASP A 182 0.08 -33.13 5.98
C ASP A 182 -0.99 -34.23 5.89
N ALA A 183 -0.90 -35.08 4.87
CA ALA A 183 -1.95 -36.03 4.52
C ALA A 183 -1.98 -37.23 5.47
N ASP A 184 -0.84 -37.63 6.00
CA ASP A 184 -0.69 -38.77 6.91
C ASP A 184 -0.61 -38.37 8.40
N ASN A 185 -0.62 -37.06 8.67
CA ASN A 185 -0.62 -36.46 10.00
C ASN A 185 0.68 -36.74 10.78
N ASP A 186 1.82 -36.82 10.11
CA ASP A 186 3.15 -37.04 10.70
C ASP A 186 3.87 -35.74 11.09
N HIS A 187 3.30 -34.59 10.72
CA HIS A 187 3.81 -33.23 10.95
C HIS A 187 5.11 -32.91 10.20
N GLY A 188 5.48 -33.67 9.18
CA GLY A 188 6.64 -33.45 8.31
C GLY A 188 6.23 -33.25 6.85
N PRO A 189 7.05 -32.60 6.03
CA PRO A 189 6.81 -32.54 4.58
C PRO A 189 7.29 -33.83 3.90
N ASP A 190 6.37 -34.52 3.23
CA ASP A 190 6.69 -35.73 2.46
C ASP A 190 6.72 -35.53 0.92
N PRO A 191 7.36 -36.45 0.17
CA PRO A 191 7.33 -36.43 -1.28
C PRO A 191 5.88 -36.47 -1.82
N GLY A 192 5.48 -35.38 -2.47
CA GLY A 192 4.14 -35.23 -3.08
C GLY A 192 3.16 -34.41 -2.25
N GLU A 193 3.54 -33.99 -1.04
CA GLU A 193 2.71 -33.13 -0.17
C GLU A 193 2.95 -31.63 -0.37
N GLY A 194 4.03 -31.30 -1.08
CA GLY A 194 4.43 -29.93 -1.36
C GLY A 194 3.37 -29.09 -2.08
N VAL A 195 3.13 -27.89 -1.58
CA VAL A 195 2.24 -26.92 -2.25
C VAL A 195 3.08 -25.96 -3.06
N SER A 196 3.04 -26.10 -4.39
CA SER A 196 3.78 -25.23 -5.31
C SER A 196 3.08 -23.91 -5.63
N GLY A 197 3.87 -22.90 -6.00
CA GLY A 197 3.39 -21.62 -6.49
C GLY A 197 2.90 -20.66 -5.40
N ILE A 198 3.14 -20.96 -4.13
CA ILE A 198 2.75 -20.11 -3.01
C ILE A 198 3.77 -18.98 -2.84
N PRO A 199 3.40 -17.69 -2.99
CA PRO A 199 4.27 -16.58 -2.67
C PRO A 199 4.53 -16.49 -1.17
N VAL A 200 5.81 -16.40 -0.85
CA VAL A 200 6.33 -16.05 0.47
C VAL A 200 6.99 -14.68 0.35
N LEU A 201 6.46 -13.71 1.10
CA LEU A 201 6.94 -12.32 1.11
C LEU A 201 7.71 -12.06 2.39
N ALA A 202 8.80 -11.30 2.31
CA ALA A 202 9.59 -10.90 3.46
C ALA A 202 9.64 -9.38 3.57
N TYR A 203 9.38 -8.86 4.77
CA TYR A 203 9.39 -7.44 5.07
C TYR A 203 10.40 -7.11 6.17
N ASP A 204 11.13 -6.01 6.02
CA ASP A 204 11.91 -5.45 7.13
C ASP A 204 10.95 -4.81 8.14
N THR A 205 10.95 -5.29 9.37
CA THR A 205 10.05 -4.77 10.43
C THR A 205 10.36 -3.33 10.82
N THR A 206 11.57 -2.85 10.57
CA THR A 206 12.00 -1.48 10.87
C THR A 206 11.43 -0.48 9.87
N THR A 207 11.41 -0.85 8.59
CA THR A 207 11.00 0.06 7.50
C THR A 207 9.62 -0.26 6.94
N GLY A 208 9.09 -1.45 7.23
CA GLY A 208 7.86 -1.98 6.62
C GLY A 208 7.99 -2.34 5.14
N SER A 209 9.20 -2.27 4.57
CA SER A 209 9.44 -2.50 3.14
C SER A 209 9.57 -3.99 2.82
N GLU A 210 9.02 -4.42 1.68
CA GLU A 210 9.31 -5.75 1.14
C GLU A 210 10.78 -5.82 0.73
N VAL A 211 11.50 -6.77 1.31
CA VAL A 211 12.94 -6.98 1.09
C VAL A 211 13.22 -8.20 0.22
N ALA A 212 12.29 -9.15 0.15
CA ALA A 212 12.35 -10.25 -0.81
C ALA A 212 10.99 -10.90 -1.00
N ARG A 213 10.89 -11.66 -2.09
CA ARG A 213 9.79 -12.56 -2.38
C ARG A 213 10.29 -13.81 -3.08
N CYS A 214 9.61 -14.92 -2.86
CA CYS A 214 9.82 -16.14 -3.60
C CYS A 214 8.52 -16.91 -3.76
N PHE A 215 8.55 -17.97 -4.58
CA PHE A 215 7.45 -18.89 -4.76
C PHE A 215 7.91 -20.29 -4.37
N THR A 216 7.05 -21.05 -3.71
CA THR A 216 7.32 -22.44 -3.38
C THR A 216 7.43 -23.31 -4.65
N GLU A 217 8.39 -24.22 -4.67
CA GLU A 217 8.59 -25.18 -5.76
C GLU A 217 7.62 -26.37 -5.66
N MET A 218 7.78 -27.38 -6.54
CA MET A 218 6.94 -28.60 -6.54
C MET A 218 6.95 -29.34 -5.18
N SER A 219 8.05 -29.23 -4.44
CA SER A 219 8.20 -29.79 -3.09
C SER A 219 7.56 -28.94 -1.99
N GLY A 220 6.99 -27.78 -2.32
CA GLY A 220 6.50 -26.83 -1.32
C GLY A 220 7.59 -25.98 -0.67
N HIS A 221 8.82 -26.10 -1.16
CA HIS A 221 10.00 -25.45 -0.58
C HIS A 221 10.28 -24.10 -1.23
N CYS A 222 10.66 -23.11 -0.43
CA CYS A 222 11.35 -21.93 -0.89
C CYS A 222 12.45 -21.52 0.10
N GLN A 223 13.60 -21.13 -0.42
CA GLN A 223 14.71 -20.58 0.36
C GLN A 223 15.22 -19.26 -0.23
N PHE A 224 15.52 -18.28 0.63
CA PHE A 224 16.16 -17.02 0.23
C PHE A 224 16.88 -16.36 1.40
N THR A 225 17.74 -15.38 1.11
CA THR A 225 18.43 -14.58 2.13
C THR A 225 18.08 -13.12 1.94
N VAL A 226 17.69 -12.42 3.02
CA VAL A 226 17.30 -11.01 2.98
C VAL A 226 18.29 -10.12 3.69
N ALA A 227 18.49 -8.91 3.17
CA ALA A 227 19.26 -7.87 3.83
C ALA A 227 18.30 -6.91 4.56
N VAL A 228 18.37 -6.86 5.88
CA VAL A 228 17.45 -6.07 6.73
C VAL A 228 18.20 -5.31 7.82
N HIS A 229 17.58 -4.23 8.32
CA HIS A 229 18.13 -3.45 9.44
C HIS A 229 17.60 -3.89 10.81
N GLY A 230 16.55 -4.72 10.84
CA GLY A 230 15.97 -5.30 12.04
C GLY A 230 15.44 -6.70 11.78
N GLN A 231 14.38 -7.10 12.48
CA GLN A 231 13.74 -8.41 12.28
C GLN A 231 13.03 -8.48 10.93
N VAL A 232 12.79 -9.71 10.46
CA VAL A 232 12.06 -9.95 9.20
C VAL A 232 10.66 -10.44 9.54
N ARG A 233 9.63 -9.87 8.90
CA ARG A 233 8.29 -10.42 8.89
C ARG A 233 8.06 -11.20 7.61
N ILE A 234 7.81 -12.50 7.73
CA ILE A 234 7.41 -13.38 6.64
C ILE A 234 5.90 -13.40 6.54
N SER A 235 5.36 -13.20 5.35
CA SER A 235 3.93 -13.20 5.07
C SER A 235 3.62 -14.16 3.93
N ILE A 236 2.59 -14.99 4.11
CA ILE A 236 2.09 -15.94 3.11
C ILE A 236 0.62 -15.60 2.87
N PRO A 237 0.33 -14.69 1.92
CA PRO A 237 -1.01 -14.09 1.80
C PRO A 237 -2.13 -15.11 1.57
N TYR A 238 -1.91 -16.10 0.71
CA TYR A 238 -2.92 -17.11 0.41
C TYR A 238 -3.36 -17.96 1.60
N LEU A 239 -2.51 -18.04 2.64
CA LEU A 239 -2.80 -18.79 3.85
C LEU A 239 -3.14 -17.86 5.02
N SER A 240 -3.07 -16.54 4.83
CA SER A 240 -3.23 -15.53 5.90
C SER A 240 -2.30 -15.78 7.09
N ILE A 241 -1.05 -16.16 6.79
CA ILE A 241 -0.04 -16.50 7.81
C ILE A 241 1.05 -15.44 7.81
N ASP A 242 1.35 -14.93 9.00
CA ASP A 242 2.48 -14.04 9.25
C ASP A 242 3.37 -14.59 10.38
N TYR A 243 4.67 -14.57 10.16
CA TYR A 243 5.70 -14.89 11.16
C TYR A 243 6.69 -13.75 11.29
N VAL A 244 7.21 -13.52 12.48
CA VAL A 244 8.36 -12.64 12.69
C VAL A 244 9.55 -13.51 13.07
N ILE A 245 10.63 -13.39 12.32
CA ILE A 245 11.87 -14.13 12.53
C ILE A 245 12.97 -13.18 13.00
N GLY A 246 13.82 -13.69 13.88
CA GLY A 246 14.96 -12.97 14.43
C GLY A 246 16.10 -12.76 13.44
N GLU A 247 17.19 -12.16 13.91
CA GLU A 247 18.36 -11.77 13.10
C GLU A 247 19.21 -12.97 12.62
N GLU A 248 19.06 -14.15 13.24
CA GLU A 248 19.82 -15.37 12.88
C GLU A 248 19.20 -16.16 11.72
N GLY A 249 17.97 -15.83 11.32
CA GLY A 249 17.20 -16.61 10.36
C GLY A 249 16.36 -17.71 10.98
N ALA A 250 15.55 -18.38 10.17
CA ALA A 250 14.68 -19.47 10.62
C ALA A 250 14.26 -20.40 9.48
N THR A 251 13.93 -21.63 9.85
CA THR A 251 13.16 -22.56 9.02
C THR A 251 11.70 -22.58 9.49
N LEU A 252 10.77 -22.30 8.59
CA LEU A 252 9.33 -22.24 8.84
C LEU A 252 8.64 -23.43 8.17
N TYR A 253 7.83 -24.16 8.93
CA TYR A 253 6.99 -25.24 8.43
C TYR A 253 5.53 -24.82 8.49
N VAL A 254 4.92 -24.67 7.32
CA VAL A 254 3.55 -24.24 7.14
C VAL A 254 2.71 -25.45 6.74
N ARG A 255 2.10 -26.02 7.76
CA ARG A 255 1.31 -27.24 7.68
C ARG A 255 -0.15 -26.94 7.36
N ILE A 256 -0.67 -27.52 6.29
CA ILE A 256 -2.09 -27.52 5.98
C ILE A 256 -2.68 -28.88 6.42
N PRO A 257 -3.56 -28.90 7.44
CA PRO A 257 -4.14 -30.15 7.93
C PRO A 257 -5.11 -30.75 6.90
N PRO A 258 -5.34 -32.08 6.96
CA PRO A 258 -6.30 -32.73 6.07
C PRO A 258 -7.72 -32.23 6.39
N GLY A 259 -8.47 -31.88 5.35
CA GLY A 259 -9.86 -31.44 5.49
C GLY A 259 -10.77 -32.58 5.95
N PRO A 260 -11.86 -32.30 6.69
CA PRO A 260 -12.86 -33.32 6.98
C PRO A 260 -13.47 -33.83 5.66
N LEU A 261 -13.57 -35.15 5.51
CA LEU A 261 -14.30 -35.74 4.40
C LEU A 261 -15.78 -35.32 4.47
N PRO A 262 -16.42 -35.00 3.33
CA PRO A 262 -17.85 -34.67 3.29
C PRO A 262 -18.74 -35.85 3.70
#